data_AF-A0A951CZX6-F1
#
_entry.id   AF-A0A951CZX6-F1
#
_cell.length_a   1.000
_cell.length_b   1.000
_cell.length_c   1.000
_cell.angle_alpha   90.00
_cell.angle_beta   90.00
_cell.angle_gamma   90.00
#
_symmetry.space_group_name_H-M   'P 1'
#
loop_
_entity.id
_entity.type
_entity.pdbx_description
1 polymer ?
#
loop_
_entity_poly.entity_id
_entity_poly.type
_entity_poly.pdbx_seq_one_letter_code
_entity_poly.pdbx_strand_id
1 'polypeptide(L)'
;WGRRGALASLDGFTIRHHASSTASALLLAGWLASRLGWETRPLQPADGAALCGRAYTGRSSRYIAVRLEPFEQDVPGLAGVTVAWDEDRYKLSLDRAEGGLRAHECSPERGEQSWLVLGASRGEGGILGEGVRQALLRDPTYGPALRAAMEFCPDGG
;
A
#
# COMPACT_ATOMS: atom_id res chain seq x y z
N TRP A 1 -8.88 -8.46 -20.37
CA TRP A 1 -7.74 -8.59 -19.46
C TRP A 1 -7.95 -7.65 -18.29
N GLY A 2 -8.31 -8.17 -17.12
CA GLY A 2 -8.75 -7.34 -15.98
C GLY A 2 -7.58 -6.71 -15.23
N ARG A 3 -7.84 -5.60 -14.51
CA ARG A 3 -6.87 -4.87 -13.67
C ARG A 3 -6.05 -5.75 -12.71
N ARG A 4 -6.53 -6.96 -12.34
CA ARG A 4 -5.75 -7.94 -11.56
C ARG A 4 -4.47 -8.41 -12.24
N GLY A 5 -4.46 -8.58 -13.56
CA GLY A 5 -3.26 -9.01 -14.29
C GLY A 5 -2.14 -7.97 -14.22
N ALA A 6 -2.50 -6.68 -14.19
CA ALA A 6 -1.55 -5.58 -14.07
C ALA A 6 -0.86 -5.55 -12.69
N LEU A 7 -1.50 -6.05 -11.62
CA LEU A 7 -0.85 -6.10 -10.31
C LEU A 7 0.38 -7.02 -10.27
N ALA A 8 0.45 -8.01 -11.16
CA ALA A 8 1.61 -8.89 -11.27
C ALA A 8 2.84 -8.19 -11.89
N SER A 9 2.63 -7.07 -12.59
CA SER A 9 3.68 -6.29 -13.27
C SER A 9 3.97 -4.95 -12.57
N LEU A 10 3.60 -4.81 -11.29
CA LEU A 10 3.96 -3.64 -10.48
C LEU A 10 5.48 -3.48 -10.41
N ASP A 11 5.98 -2.25 -10.45
CA ASP A 11 7.38 -1.93 -10.18
C ASP A 11 7.60 -1.46 -8.74
N GLY A 12 6.56 -0.88 -8.13
CA GLY A 12 6.64 -0.41 -6.77
C GLY A 12 5.31 0.10 -6.22
N PHE A 13 5.29 0.35 -4.92
CA PHE A 13 4.20 1.05 -4.26
C PHE A 13 4.69 1.88 -3.08
N THR A 14 3.96 2.96 -2.82
CA THR A 14 4.15 3.85 -1.68
C THR A 14 2.87 3.86 -0.85
N ILE A 15 2.98 3.67 0.47
CA ILE A 15 1.88 3.82 1.41
C ILE A 15 2.16 5.05 2.26
N ARG A 16 1.22 6.00 2.24
CA ARG A 16 1.27 7.19 3.10
C ARG A 16 0.41 6.95 4.33
N HIS A 17 0.93 7.24 5.52
CA HIS A 17 0.26 6.94 6.79
C HIS A 17 0.52 8.01 7.85
N HIS A 18 -0.40 8.16 8.79
CA HIS A 18 -0.16 8.98 9.98
C HIS A 18 1.03 8.40 10.78
N ALA A 19 1.89 9.23 11.37
CA ALA A 19 3.11 8.77 12.05
C ALA A 19 2.88 7.68 13.13
N SER A 20 1.73 7.72 13.83
CA SER A 20 1.36 6.68 14.81
C SER A 20 0.77 5.39 14.20
N SER A 21 0.69 5.28 12.87
CA SER A 21 0.00 4.21 12.13
C SER A 21 0.92 3.39 11.23
N THR A 22 2.23 3.39 11.50
CA THR A 22 3.23 2.58 10.78
C THR A 22 2.87 1.09 10.75
N ALA A 23 2.29 0.56 11.84
CA ALA A 23 1.84 -0.84 11.88
C ALA A 23 0.76 -1.14 10.83
N SER A 24 -0.18 -0.21 10.61
CA SER A 24 -1.21 -0.34 9.56
C SER A 24 -0.61 -0.32 8.16
N ALA A 25 0.43 0.50 7.94
CA ALA A 25 1.13 0.58 6.68
C ALA A 25 1.92 -0.71 6.37
N LEU A 26 2.63 -1.24 7.38
CA LEU A 26 3.31 -2.54 7.30
C LEU A 26 2.32 -3.68 7.02
N LEU A 27 1.16 -3.66 7.67
CA LEU A 27 0.13 -4.68 7.48
C LEU A 27 -0.47 -4.66 6.07
N LEU A 28 -0.70 -3.49 5.49
CA LEU A 28 -1.14 -3.37 4.09
C LEU A 28 -0.04 -3.82 3.12
N ALA A 29 1.23 -3.46 3.36
CA ALA A 29 2.35 -3.93 2.56
C ALA A 29 2.50 -5.46 2.62
N GLY A 30 2.42 -6.05 3.81
CA GLY A 30 2.45 -7.49 4.02
C GLY A 30 1.27 -8.21 3.36
N TRP A 31 0.07 -7.62 3.40
CA TRP A 31 -1.09 -8.14 2.68
C TRP A 31 -0.87 -8.16 1.16
N LEU A 32 -0.34 -7.08 0.57
CA LEU A 32 -0.01 -7.03 -0.87
C LEU A 32 1.02 -8.12 -1.23
N ALA A 33 2.12 -8.18 -0.48
CA ALA A 33 3.19 -9.15 -0.72
C ALA A 33 2.69 -10.59 -0.61
N SER A 34 1.94 -10.90 0.44
CA SER A 34 1.36 -12.23 0.62
C SER A 34 0.40 -12.61 -0.50
N ARG A 35 -0.45 -11.69 -0.94
CA ARG A 35 -1.45 -11.94 -2.00
C ARG A 35 -0.82 -12.13 -3.38
N LEU A 36 0.32 -11.47 -3.63
CA LEU A 36 1.01 -11.51 -4.91
C LEU A 36 2.20 -12.49 -4.90
N GLY A 37 2.42 -13.20 -3.79
CA GLY A 37 3.47 -14.22 -3.66
C GLY A 37 4.88 -13.63 -3.72
N TRP A 38 5.07 -12.43 -3.14
CA TRP A 38 6.37 -11.80 -3.06
C TRP A 38 7.14 -12.28 -1.83
N GLU A 39 8.44 -12.47 -2.00
CA GLU A 39 9.39 -12.69 -0.92
C GLU A 39 9.76 -11.34 -0.30
N THR A 40 9.53 -11.21 1.00
CA THR A 40 9.73 -9.97 1.75
C THR A 40 11.11 -9.93 2.41
N ARG A 41 11.64 -8.72 2.62
CA ARG A 41 12.89 -8.47 3.34
C ARG A 41 12.71 -7.25 4.24
N PRO A 42 13.50 -7.12 5.33
CA PRO A 42 13.41 -5.98 6.23
C PRO A 42 13.50 -4.65 5.47
N LEU A 43 12.54 -3.77 5.72
CA LEU A 43 12.62 -2.38 5.26
C LEU A 43 13.66 -1.64 6.09
N GLN A 44 14.36 -0.72 5.46
CA GLN A 44 15.39 0.09 6.09
C GLN A 44 14.84 1.51 6.35
N PRO A 45 15.22 2.15 7.46
CA PRO A 45 14.97 3.57 7.67
C PRO A 45 15.53 4.41 6.52
N ALA A 46 14.75 5.39 6.10
CA ALA A 46 15.12 6.41 5.13
C ALA A 46 14.79 7.80 5.69
N ASP A 47 15.02 8.84 4.90
CA ASP A 47 14.78 10.24 5.31
C ASP A 47 13.34 10.46 5.81
N GLY A 48 13.19 11.32 6.81
CA GLY A 48 11.87 11.76 7.29
C GLY A 48 11.03 10.66 7.96
N ALA A 49 11.67 9.69 8.62
CA ALA A 49 11.02 8.52 9.24
C ALA A 49 10.28 7.60 8.25
N ALA A 50 10.59 7.70 6.96
CA ALA A 50 10.15 6.73 5.97
C ALA A 50 10.85 5.38 6.15
N LEU A 51 10.19 4.31 5.70
CA LEU A 51 10.77 2.97 5.58
C LEU A 51 10.79 2.59 4.11
N CYS A 52 11.96 2.16 3.60
CA CYS A 52 12.17 1.82 2.20
C CYS A 52 12.80 0.43 2.06
N GLY A 53 12.45 -0.28 1.01
CA GLY A 53 13.04 -1.59 0.74
C GLY A 53 12.53 -2.22 -0.54
N ARG A 54 12.71 -3.53 -0.64
CA ARG A 54 12.37 -4.31 -1.82
C ARG A 54 11.69 -5.61 -1.42
N ALA A 55 10.64 -5.97 -2.16
CA ALA A 55 10.09 -7.31 -2.17
C ALA A 55 10.47 -7.99 -3.50
N TYR A 56 10.53 -9.31 -3.56
CA TYR A 56 11.01 -10.03 -4.74
C TYR A 56 9.94 -10.98 -5.27
N THR A 57 9.80 -11.05 -6.59
CA THR A 57 8.86 -12.01 -7.18
C THR A 57 9.54 -13.39 -7.23
N GLY A 58 9.05 -14.40 -6.50
CA GLY A 58 9.80 -15.65 -6.29
C GLY A 58 10.23 -16.48 -7.52
N ARG A 59 9.84 -16.10 -8.75
CA ARG A 59 10.29 -16.75 -10.01
C ARG A 59 11.31 -15.94 -10.81
N SER A 60 11.53 -14.67 -10.48
CA SER A 60 12.42 -13.79 -11.23
C SER A 60 13.17 -12.86 -10.29
N SER A 61 14.43 -12.54 -10.60
CA SER A 61 15.22 -11.55 -9.83
C SER A 61 14.64 -10.12 -9.87
N ARG A 62 13.44 -9.94 -10.44
CA ARG A 62 12.67 -8.71 -10.39
C ARG A 62 12.25 -8.41 -8.95
N TYR A 63 12.43 -7.15 -8.57
CA TYR A 63 12.01 -6.63 -7.29
C TYR A 63 10.88 -5.61 -7.47
N ILE A 64 10.13 -5.42 -6.39
CA ILE A 64 9.10 -4.40 -6.22
C ILE A 64 9.63 -3.41 -5.19
N ALA A 65 9.73 -2.13 -5.54
CA ALA A 65 10.09 -1.08 -4.60
C ALA A 65 8.97 -0.89 -3.58
N VAL A 66 9.30 -0.92 -2.30
CA VAL A 66 8.35 -0.74 -1.19
C VAL A 66 8.74 0.50 -0.42
N ARG A 67 7.78 1.40 -0.20
CA ARG A 67 7.99 2.63 0.56
C ARG A 67 6.81 2.92 1.48
N LEU A 68 7.10 3.17 2.75
CA LEU A 68 6.12 3.62 3.75
C LEU A 68 6.53 5.02 4.21
N GLU A 69 5.65 5.99 4.03
CA GLU A 69 5.94 7.40 4.30
C GLU A 69 4.99 7.97 5.35
N PRO A 70 5.52 8.56 6.43
CA PRO A 70 4.73 9.43 7.29
C PRO A 70 4.09 10.56 6.48
N PHE A 71 2.83 10.83 6.77
CA PHE A 71 2.04 11.88 6.14
C PHE A 71 1.24 12.62 7.21
N GLU A 72 1.29 13.94 7.15
CA GLU A 72 0.55 14.80 8.06
C GLU A 72 -0.95 14.71 7.77
N GLN A 73 -1.72 14.26 8.76
CA GLN A 73 -3.17 14.23 8.74
C GLN A 73 -3.69 14.27 10.17
N ASP A 74 -4.88 14.83 10.37
CA ASP A 74 -5.44 15.00 11.72
C ASP A 74 -5.93 13.69 12.36
N VAL A 75 -6.14 12.66 11.53
CA VAL A 75 -6.72 11.39 11.96
C VAL A 75 -5.70 10.24 11.80
N PRO A 76 -5.55 9.37 12.82
CA PRO A 76 -4.74 8.17 12.66
C PRO A 76 -5.23 7.27 11.52
N GLY A 77 -4.29 6.56 10.89
CA GLY A 77 -4.56 5.56 9.86
C GLY A 77 -3.74 5.78 8.57
N LEU A 78 -4.23 5.14 7.50
CA LEU A 78 -3.66 5.27 6.16
C LEU A 78 -4.21 6.55 5.50
N ALA A 79 -3.31 7.36 4.95
CA ALA A 79 -3.65 8.53 4.16
C ALA A 79 -3.89 8.15 2.69
N GLY A 80 -3.10 7.20 2.16
CA GLY A 80 -3.27 6.75 0.79
C GLY A 80 -2.28 5.67 0.38
N VAL A 81 -2.50 5.11 -0.81
CA VAL A 81 -1.60 4.15 -1.45
C VAL A 81 -1.43 4.54 -2.91
N THR A 82 -0.18 4.56 -3.35
CA THR A 82 0.20 4.76 -4.76
C THR A 82 0.88 3.50 -5.25
N VAL A 83 0.44 2.99 -6.38
CA VAL A 83 1.07 1.88 -7.10
C VAL A 83 1.63 2.39 -8.41
N ALA A 84 2.78 1.86 -8.82
CA ALA A 84 3.52 2.32 -9.98
C ALA A 84 3.92 1.17 -10.92
N TRP A 85 3.94 1.47 -12.21
CA TRP A 85 4.31 0.60 -13.32
C TRP A 85 5.15 1.35 -14.36
N ASP A 86 5.80 0.58 -15.22
CA ASP A 86 6.66 1.00 -16.32
C ASP A 86 7.71 2.04 -15.91
N GLU A 87 8.46 1.74 -14.85
CA GLU A 87 9.49 2.60 -14.25
C GLU A 87 8.91 3.96 -13.85
N ASP A 88 7.84 3.94 -13.03
CA ASP A 88 7.13 5.12 -12.51
C ASP A 88 6.38 5.96 -13.56
N ARG A 89 6.31 5.53 -14.83
CA ARG A 89 5.59 6.28 -15.88
C ARG A 89 4.07 6.18 -15.75
N TYR A 90 3.57 5.07 -15.21
CA TYR A 90 2.16 4.91 -14.91
C TYR A 90 1.97 4.78 -13.39
N LYS A 91 1.13 5.63 -12.82
CA LYS A 91 0.83 5.66 -11.38
C LYS A 91 -0.67 5.70 -11.16
N LEU A 92 -1.13 4.94 -10.17
CA LEU A 92 -2.48 5.02 -9.65
C LEU A 92 -2.41 5.19 -8.14
N SER A 93 -2.95 6.30 -7.65
CA SER A 93 -3.07 6.61 -6.24
C SER A 93 -4.51 6.53 -5.79
N LEU A 94 -4.72 6.02 -4.59
CA LEU A 94 -5.99 6.03 -3.86
C LEU A 94 -5.75 6.70 -2.52
N ASP A 95 -6.28 7.91 -2.40
CA ASP A 95 -6.08 8.76 -1.24
C ASP A 95 -7.38 8.96 -0.49
N ARG A 96 -7.27 9.10 0.82
CA ARG A 96 -8.38 9.51 1.65
C ARG A 96 -8.83 10.90 1.24
N ALA A 97 -10.14 11.06 1.04
CA ALA A 97 -10.73 12.35 0.73
C ALA A 97 -12.09 12.49 1.42
N GLU A 98 -12.58 13.71 1.50
CA GLU A 98 -13.96 13.95 1.93
C GLU A 98 -14.93 13.20 1.00
N GLY A 99 -15.88 12.47 1.60
CA GLY A 99 -16.87 11.69 0.85
C GLY A 99 -16.36 10.39 0.22
N GLY A 100 -15.13 9.93 0.51
CA GLY A 100 -14.66 8.65 -0.04
C GLY A 100 -13.15 8.49 -0.16
N LEU A 101 -12.77 7.86 -1.27
CA LEU A 101 -11.40 7.82 -1.75
C LEU A 101 -11.30 8.68 -3.02
N ARG A 102 -10.25 9.48 -3.13
CA ARG A 102 -9.88 10.14 -4.38
C ARG A 102 -8.90 9.22 -5.11
N ALA A 103 -9.30 8.80 -6.30
CA ALA A 103 -8.40 8.13 -7.22
C ALA A 103 -7.69 9.18 -8.07
N HIS A 104 -6.39 8.97 -8.25
CA HIS A 104 -5.52 9.83 -9.02
C HIS A 104 -4.65 8.98 -9.93
N GLU A 105 -4.80 9.13 -11.24
CA GLU A 105 -4.07 8.36 -12.24
C GLU A 105 -3.18 9.29 -13.04
N CYS A 106 -1.90 8.93 -13.18
CA CYS A 106 -0.96 9.61 -14.06
C CYS A 106 -0.44 8.60 -15.07
N SER A 107 -0.60 8.91 -16.36
CA SER A 107 -0.19 8.04 -17.47
C SER A 107 0.39 8.86 -18.63
N PRO A 108 1.30 8.30 -19.45
CA PRO A 108 1.81 9.00 -20.62
C PRO A 108 0.73 9.25 -21.70
N GLU A 109 -0.26 8.36 -21.80
CA GLU A 109 -1.29 8.41 -22.85
C GLU A 109 -2.42 9.40 -22.54
N ARG A 110 -2.85 9.45 -21.27
CA ARG A 110 -4.03 10.24 -20.84
C ARG A 110 -3.68 11.43 -19.97
N GLY A 111 -2.40 11.60 -19.64
CA GLY A 111 -1.95 12.57 -18.66
C GLY A 111 -2.48 12.26 -17.26
N GLU A 112 -2.78 13.32 -16.53
CA GLU A 112 -3.25 13.29 -15.16
C GLU A 112 -4.78 13.29 -15.10
N GLN A 113 -5.37 12.35 -14.36
CA GLN A 113 -6.81 12.17 -14.21
C GLN A 113 -7.15 11.98 -12.74
N SER A 114 -8.23 12.61 -12.27
CA SER A 114 -8.66 12.50 -10.88
C SER A 114 -10.17 12.32 -10.78
N TRP A 115 -10.62 11.40 -9.93
CA TRP A 115 -12.05 11.19 -9.68
C TRP A 115 -12.32 10.72 -8.25
N LEU A 116 -13.52 10.98 -7.77
CA LEU A 116 -13.99 10.48 -6.48
C LEU A 116 -14.56 9.07 -6.65
N VAL A 117 -14.04 8.11 -5.89
CA VAL A 117 -14.56 6.75 -5.82
C VAL A 117 -15.71 6.75 -4.80
N LEU A 118 -16.92 6.88 -5.33
CA LEU A 118 -18.15 6.91 -4.54
C LEU A 118 -18.38 5.55 -3.84
N GLY A 119 -18.78 5.60 -2.58
CA GLY A 119 -19.05 4.40 -1.76
C GLY A 119 -17.88 3.89 -0.92
N ALA A 120 -16.69 4.49 -1.03
CA ALA A 120 -15.51 4.05 -0.28
C ALA A 120 -15.38 4.64 1.14
N SER A 121 -16.15 5.67 1.50
CA SER A 121 -16.24 6.19 2.87
C SER A 121 -17.48 7.07 3.05
N ARG A 122 -18.35 6.73 4.03
CA ARG A 122 -19.43 7.59 4.53
C ARG A 122 -19.01 8.27 5.83
N GLY A 123 -17.90 9.00 5.84
CA GLY A 123 -17.58 10.01 6.87
C GLY A 123 -17.41 9.56 8.33
N GLU A 124 -17.74 8.33 8.70
CA GLU A 124 -17.59 7.84 10.07
C GLU A 124 -16.27 7.09 10.23
N GLY A 125 -15.62 7.31 11.38
CA GLY A 125 -14.34 6.72 11.71
C GLY A 125 -14.35 5.21 11.50
N GLY A 126 -13.68 4.76 10.45
CA GLY A 126 -13.23 3.38 10.36
C GLY A 126 -13.80 2.51 9.26
N ILE A 127 -14.29 2.93 8.09
CA ILE A 127 -14.60 1.90 7.06
C ILE A 127 -13.34 1.25 6.46
N LEU A 128 -12.24 2.00 6.29
CA LEU A 128 -10.97 1.38 5.88
C LEU A 128 -10.33 0.59 7.04
N GLY A 129 -10.36 1.16 8.25
CA GLY A 129 -9.81 0.51 9.45
C GLY A 129 -10.61 -0.72 9.89
N GLU A 130 -11.94 -0.63 9.90
CA GLU A 130 -12.90 -1.71 10.20
C GLU A 130 -13.03 -2.66 9.02
N GLY A 131 -12.94 -2.21 7.77
CA GLY A 131 -12.89 -3.08 6.59
C GLY A 131 -11.62 -3.94 6.58
N VAL A 132 -10.48 -3.35 6.93
CA VAL A 132 -9.24 -4.07 7.20
C VAL A 132 -9.40 -4.96 8.43
N ARG A 133 -9.94 -4.49 9.56
CA ARG A 133 -10.10 -5.30 10.78
C ARG A 133 -11.11 -6.45 10.65
N GLN A 134 -12.22 -6.26 9.93
CA GLN A 134 -13.27 -7.27 9.67
C GLN A 134 -12.85 -8.26 8.59
N ALA A 135 -12.07 -7.84 7.60
CA ALA A 135 -11.32 -8.77 6.77
C ALA A 135 -10.34 -9.52 7.67
N LEU A 136 -9.39 -8.85 8.30
CA LEU A 136 -8.25 -9.47 8.95
C LEU A 136 -8.57 -10.36 10.18
N LEU A 137 -9.66 -10.14 10.92
CA LEU A 137 -9.97 -11.00 12.08
C LEU A 137 -10.64 -12.35 11.71
N ARG A 138 -11.10 -12.53 10.47
CA ARG A 138 -11.70 -13.80 9.98
C ARG A 138 -11.21 -14.24 8.60
N ASP A 139 -10.42 -13.42 7.91
CA ASP A 139 -9.91 -13.70 6.58
C ASP A 139 -8.70 -14.62 6.68
N PRO A 140 -8.71 -15.79 6.02
CA PRO A 140 -7.54 -16.66 5.93
C PRO A 140 -6.29 -15.95 5.38
N THR A 141 -6.42 -14.77 4.76
CA THR A 141 -5.31 -13.94 4.30
C THR A 141 -4.63 -13.13 5.41
N TYR A 142 -5.18 -13.01 6.61
CA TYR A 142 -4.55 -12.24 7.70
C TYR A 142 -3.28 -12.84 8.23
N GLY A 143 -3.29 -14.13 8.58
CA GLY A 143 -2.09 -14.81 9.09
C GLY A 143 -0.89 -14.68 8.13
N PRO A 144 -1.09 -14.96 6.83
CA PRO A 144 -0.08 -14.71 5.79
C PRO A 144 0.34 -13.24 5.67
N ALA A 145 -0.61 -12.29 5.71
CA ALA A 145 -0.32 -10.86 5.65
C ALA A 145 0.51 -10.38 6.84
N LEU A 146 0.16 -10.80 8.06
CA LEU A 146 0.88 -10.47 9.27
C LEU A 146 2.31 -11.05 9.25
N ARG A 147 2.48 -12.28 8.75
CA ARG A 147 3.82 -12.88 8.58
C ARG A 147 4.70 -12.05 7.63
N ALA A 148 4.18 -11.73 6.46
CA ALA A 148 4.90 -10.88 5.50
C ALA A 148 5.17 -9.48 6.06
N ALA A 149 4.24 -8.91 6.84
CA ALA A 149 4.44 -7.64 7.52
C ALA A 149 5.56 -7.70 8.57
N MET A 150 5.66 -8.80 9.32
CA MET A 150 6.75 -9.02 10.28
C MET A 150 8.11 -9.15 9.59
N GLU A 151 8.17 -9.78 8.42
CA GLU A 151 9.40 -9.87 7.60
C GLU A 151 9.82 -8.51 7.01
N PHE A 152 8.89 -7.57 6.85
CA PHE A 152 9.19 -6.19 6.47
C PHE A 152 9.65 -5.32 7.64
N CYS A 153 9.40 -5.71 8.89
CA CYS A 153 9.85 -4.93 10.04
C CYS A 153 11.37 -4.74 9.95
N PRO A 154 11.88 -3.52 10.22
CA PRO A 154 13.31 -3.29 10.30
C PRO A 154 13.91 -4.24 11.34
N ASP A 155 15.07 -4.81 11.04
CA ASP A 155 15.84 -5.58 12.02
C ASP A 155 16.05 -4.69 13.24
N GLY A 156 15.59 -5.16 14.41
CA GLY A 156 15.72 -4.42 15.66
C GLY A 156 17.19 -4.07 15.90
N GLY A 157 17.47 -2.77 16.03
CA GLY A 157 18.64 -2.30 16.77
C GLY A 157 18.45 -2.51 18.26
#